data_AF-A0A117MBC9-F1
#
_entry.id   AF-A0A117MBC9-F1
#
_cell.length_a   1.000
_cell.length_b   1.000
_cell.length_c   1.000
_cell.angle_alpha   90.00
_cell.angle_beta   90.00
_cell.angle_gamma   90.00
#
_symmetry.space_group_name_H-M   'P 1'
#
loop_
_entity.id
_entity.type
_entity.pdbx_description
1 polymer ?
#
loop_
_entity_poly.entity_id
_entity_poly.type
_entity_poly.pdbx_seq_one_letter_code
_entity_poly.pdbx_strand_id
1 'polypeptide(L)'
;LFATTMTIAVLVIACPCALGLATPMAIMVGTGKGAENGILFRNAESLEMTHKVSTVVLDKTGTVTIGKPTLTDVIPLNGFDHEEVMSYAGALAAKSSHPLDRAIVEKLDDLSDISVEQFSVEAGKGISGIVAGHRVIMGNRKLVENHRDESVNKIDELSASGKTALLVEIDGTISAVLGIADTVKESSQAAIEGLKDRGIEVVLLTGDNEKVAAAVGKKLGISRVVAEVLPEDKIEVVRELRSRGEIVAMVGDGINDSPALAEADVGIAIGSGTDIAVESSDVVLMRDDLMDVVKTMKLSRATMRNIKQNLFWAFFYNSLGIPVAAGVFYLSLGFRLNPMIAGAAMAFSSVSVVLNALRLRKLRI
;
A
#
# COMPACT_ATOMS: atom_id res chain seq x y z
N LEU A 1 5.35 2.54 64.27
CA LEU A 1 6.57 2.84 63.47
C LEU A 1 6.82 1.76 62.41
N PHE A 2 7.02 0.49 62.80
CA PHE A 2 7.34 -0.59 61.85
C PHE A 2 6.33 -0.75 60.69
N ALA A 3 5.04 -0.88 61.01
CA ALA A 3 3.98 -0.98 60.00
C ALA A 3 3.97 0.25 59.07
N THR A 4 4.07 1.46 59.64
CA THR A 4 4.11 2.72 58.89
C THR A 4 5.29 2.77 57.91
N THR A 5 6.48 2.37 58.32
CA THR A 5 7.67 2.34 57.46
C THR A 5 7.53 1.31 56.33
N MET A 6 6.94 0.14 56.60
CA MET A 6 6.66 -0.85 55.56
C MET A 6 5.57 -0.40 54.59
N THR A 7 4.49 0.23 55.07
CA THR A 7 3.47 0.84 54.21
C THR A 7 4.09 1.86 53.27
N ILE A 8 4.96 2.75 53.77
CA ILE A 8 5.67 3.73 52.94
C ILE A 8 6.56 3.04 51.91
N ALA A 9 7.33 2.02 52.31
CA ALA A 9 8.19 1.26 51.39
C ALA A 9 7.40 0.56 50.28
N VAL A 10 6.24 -0.02 50.60
CA VAL A 10 5.33 -0.65 49.64
C VAL A 10 4.78 0.38 48.65
N LEU A 11 4.31 1.54 49.14
CA LEU A 11 3.80 2.60 48.27
C LEU A 11 4.87 3.14 47.31
N VAL A 12 6.10 3.34 47.81
CA VAL A 12 7.23 3.80 47.00
C VAL A 12 7.59 2.77 45.93
N ILE A 13 7.73 1.49 46.28
CA ILE A 13 8.13 0.44 45.33
C ILE A 13 6.99 0.00 44.41
N ALA A 14 5.73 0.36 44.70
CA ALA A 14 4.60 0.00 43.84
C ALA A 14 4.48 0.91 42.61
N CYS A 15 5.00 2.14 42.67
CA CYS A 15 4.90 3.11 41.56
C CYS A 15 5.95 2.82 40.46
N PRO A 16 5.54 2.43 39.24
CA PRO A 16 6.50 2.10 38.19
C PRO A 16 6.96 3.36 37.45
N CYS A 17 8.07 3.97 37.88
CA CYS A 17 8.61 5.19 37.25
C CYS A 17 8.89 5.03 35.74
N ALA A 18 9.29 3.83 35.30
CA ALA A 18 9.61 3.55 33.91
C ALA A 18 8.38 3.35 33.01
N LEU A 19 7.17 3.19 33.59
CA LEU A 19 5.94 2.95 32.83
C LEU A 19 5.65 4.10 31.86
N GLY A 20 5.83 5.34 32.31
CA GLY A 20 5.63 6.54 31.49
C GLY A 20 6.64 6.68 30.34
N LEU A 21 7.77 5.97 30.38
CA LEU A 21 8.79 5.98 29.33
C LEU A 21 8.70 4.77 28.40
N ALA A 22 8.14 3.64 28.86
CA ALA A 22 8.16 2.36 28.17
C ALA A 22 7.63 2.44 26.73
N THR A 23 6.47 3.06 26.55
CA THR A 23 5.79 3.17 25.26
C THR A 23 6.33 4.33 24.43
N PRO A 24 6.44 5.58 24.94
CA PRO A 24 6.90 6.72 24.14
C PRO A 24 8.33 6.54 23.61
N MET A 25 9.23 5.93 24.38
CA MET A 25 10.60 5.69 23.93
C MET A 25 10.67 4.71 22.76
N ALA A 26 9.90 3.61 22.83
CA ALA A 26 9.87 2.64 21.75
C ALA A 26 9.24 3.21 20.48
N ILE A 27 8.16 3.99 20.61
CA ILE A 27 7.54 4.69 19.48
C ILE A 27 8.53 5.67 18.86
N MET A 28 9.15 6.54 19.66
CA MET A 28 10.10 7.54 19.17
C MET A 28 11.28 6.91 18.41
N VAL A 29 11.87 5.84 18.93
CA VAL A 29 12.96 5.13 18.24
C VAL A 29 12.42 4.39 17.01
N GLY A 30 11.22 3.81 17.08
CA GLY A 30 10.57 3.11 15.98
C GLY A 30 10.24 4.02 14.79
N THR A 31 9.58 5.16 15.03
CA THR A 31 9.26 6.14 14.00
C THR A 31 10.51 6.81 13.44
N GLY A 32 11.49 7.13 14.30
CA GLY A 32 12.80 7.60 13.86
C GLY A 32 13.51 6.61 12.94
N LYS A 33 13.45 5.30 13.26
CA LYS A 33 14.00 4.25 12.40
C LYS A 33 13.25 4.12 11.08
N GLY A 34 11.93 4.29 11.10
CA GLY A 34 11.10 4.34 9.89
C GLY A 34 11.52 5.49 8.99
N ALA A 35 11.63 6.70 9.55
CA ALA A 35 12.00 7.89 8.80
C ALA A 35 13.39 7.78 8.15
N GLU A 36 14.39 7.21 8.83
CA GLU A 36 15.71 6.89 8.25
C GLU A 36 15.62 5.98 7.00
N ASN A 37 14.54 5.21 6.87
CA ASN A 37 14.31 4.26 5.77
C ASN A 37 13.21 4.73 4.81
N GLY A 38 12.73 5.97 4.93
CA GLY A 38 11.69 6.52 4.06
C GLY A 38 10.26 6.09 4.41
N ILE A 39 10.03 5.60 5.64
CA ILE A 39 8.71 5.18 6.14
C ILE A 39 8.26 6.18 7.22
N LEU A 40 7.25 6.99 6.92
CA LEU A 40 6.75 8.02 7.82
C LEU A 40 5.42 7.58 8.42
N PHE A 41 5.41 7.30 9.72
CA PHE A 41 4.17 7.11 10.47
C PHE A 41 3.64 8.47 10.93
N ARG A 42 2.39 8.79 10.61
CA ARG A 42 1.76 10.07 10.97
C ARG A 42 1.53 10.18 12.47
N ASN A 43 1.11 9.09 13.10
CA ASN A 43 0.83 9.03 14.52
C ASN A 43 1.22 7.67 15.12
N ALA A 44 1.21 7.59 16.46
CA ALA A 44 1.56 6.36 17.19
C ALA A 44 0.55 5.23 16.97
N GLU A 45 -0.72 5.58 16.74
CA GLU A 45 -1.80 4.62 16.53
C GLU A 45 -1.62 3.87 15.21
N SER A 46 -1.25 4.55 14.13
CA SER A 46 -0.89 3.95 12.85
C SER A 46 0.19 2.88 13.03
N LEU A 47 1.22 3.16 13.84
CA LEU A 47 2.29 2.19 14.13
C LEU A 47 1.75 0.99 14.92
N GLU A 48 0.86 1.19 15.89
CA GLU A 48 0.26 0.10 16.65
C GLU A 48 -0.68 -0.76 15.80
N MET A 49 -1.54 -0.13 15.00
CA MET A 49 -2.52 -0.80 14.15
C MET A 49 -1.85 -1.59 13.04
N THR A 50 -0.75 -1.09 12.47
CA THR A 50 0.05 -1.80 11.45
C THR A 50 0.50 -3.18 11.92
N HIS A 51 0.79 -3.40 13.22
CA HIS A 51 1.21 -4.71 13.73
C HIS A 51 0.06 -5.73 13.63
N LYS A 52 -1.19 -5.26 13.72
CA LYS A 52 -2.41 -6.07 13.78
C LYS A 52 -2.99 -6.38 12.41
N VAL A 53 -2.50 -5.72 11.34
CA VAL A 53 -2.96 -5.91 9.96
C VAL A 53 -2.91 -7.39 9.58
N SER A 54 -4.07 -7.90 9.16
CA SER A 54 -4.25 -9.26 8.65
C SER A 54 -4.35 -9.29 7.13
N THR A 55 -4.80 -8.20 6.53
CA THR A 55 -5.11 -8.12 5.09
C THR A 55 -4.55 -6.84 4.50
N VAL A 56 -3.82 -6.96 3.40
CA VAL A 56 -3.29 -5.84 2.62
C VAL A 56 -4.01 -5.79 1.28
N VAL A 57 -4.71 -4.69 1.06
CA VAL A 57 -5.38 -4.37 -0.19
C VAL A 57 -4.43 -3.47 -0.99
N LEU A 58 -4.06 -3.91 -2.18
CA LEU A 58 -3.15 -3.20 -3.07
C LEU A 58 -3.96 -2.61 -4.22
N ASP A 59 -3.87 -1.29 -4.43
CA ASP A 59 -4.22 -0.75 -5.73
C ASP A 59 -3.22 -1.26 -6.79
N LYS A 60 -3.68 -1.42 -8.02
CA LYS A 60 -2.81 -1.85 -9.11
C LYS A 60 -1.93 -0.71 -9.59
N THR A 61 -2.55 0.37 -10.06
CA THR A 61 -1.90 1.39 -10.89
C THR A 61 -1.03 2.29 -10.03
N GLY A 62 0.25 2.44 -10.37
CA GLY A 62 1.18 3.27 -9.59
C GLY A 62 1.62 2.67 -8.25
N THR A 63 0.98 1.59 -7.79
CA THR A 63 1.35 0.88 -6.56
C THR A 63 2.10 -0.41 -6.87
N VAL A 64 1.41 -1.39 -7.47
CA VAL A 64 2.01 -2.67 -7.90
C VAL A 64 2.73 -2.53 -9.24
N THR A 65 2.23 -1.63 -10.09
CA THR A 65 2.82 -1.25 -11.36
C THR A 65 3.47 0.13 -11.27
N ILE A 66 4.26 0.48 -12.28
CA ILE A 66 4.96 1.78 -12.36
C ILE A 66 3.96 2.94 -12.46
N GLY A 67 2.72 2.70 -12.91
CA GLY A 67 1.73 3.76 -13.11
C GLY A 67 1.96 4.54 -14.40
N LYS A 68 2.76 3.98 -15.32
CA LYS A 68 3.08 4.55 -16.62
C LYS A 68 2.64 3.56 -17.70
N PRO A 69 1.38 3.64 -18.16
CA PRO A 69 0.92 2.79 -19.26
C PRO A 69 1.81 3.05 -20.48
N THR A 70 2.18 1.98 -21.18
CA THR A 70 3.00 2.06 -22.39
C THR A 70 2.36 1.20 -23.48
N LEU A 71 2.33 1.70 -24.70
CA LEU A 71 1.91 0.91 -25.86
C LEU A 71 2.95 -0.19 -26.13
N THR A 72 2.56 -1.45 -25.94
CA THR A 72 3.44 -2.60 -26.12
C THR A 72 3.21 -3.34 -27.42
N ASP A 73 1.98 -3.34 -27.93
CA ASP A 73 1.62 -4.09 -29.13
C ASP A 73 0.72 -3.25 -30.03
N VAL A 74 1.01 -3.29 -31.32
CA VAL A 74 0.14 -2.77 -32.38
C VAL A 74 -0.07 -3.94 -33.31
N ILE A 75 -1.30 -4.42 -33.39
CA ILE A 75 -1.66 -5.55 -34.27
C ILE A 75 -2.62 -5.05 -35.33
N PRO A 76 -2.10 -4.67 -36.52
CA PRO A 76 -2.93 -4.31 -37.65
C PRO A 76 -3.78 -5.50 -38.12
N LEU A 77 -5.00 -5.21 -38.58
CA LEU A 77 -5.97 -6.17 -39.06
C LEU A 77 -6.52 -5.72 -40.42
N ASN A 78 -7.24 -6.60 -41.12
CA ASN A 78 -7.97 -6.27 -42.35
C ASN A 78 -7.15 -5.57 -43.45
N GLY A 79 -5.84 -5.81 -43.50
CA GLY A 79 -4.94 -5.26 -44.53
C GLY A 79 -4.42 -3.85 -44.26
N PHE A 80 -4.74 -3.25 -43.11
CA PHE A 80 -4.13 -2.00 -42.67
C PHE A 80 -2.67 -2.21 -42.30
N ASP A 81 -1.84 -1.20 -42.54
CA ASP A 81 -0.45 -1.21 -42.12
C ASP A 81 -0.27 -0.57 -40.73
N HIS A 82 0.91 -0.77 -40.15
CA HIS A 82 1.23 -0.26 -38.81
C HIS A 82 1.31 1.27 -38.78
N GLU A 83 1.88 1.90 -39.81
CA GLU A 83 2.14 3.35 -39.84
C GLU A 83 0.84 4.14 -40.01
N GLU A 84 -0.04 3.68 -40.89
CA GLU A 84 -1.37 4.19 -41.17
C GLU A 84 -2.23 4.17 -39.90
N VAL A 85 -2.33 3.00 -39.24
CA VAL A 85 -3.08 2.86 -37.99
C VAL A 85 -2.55 3.80 -36.92
N MET A 86 -1.23 3.83 -36.72
CA MET A 86 -0.61 4.68 -35.69
C MET A 86 -0.78 6.16 -35.99
N SER A 87 -0.75 6.56 -37.26
CA SER A 87 -1.01 7.94 -37.69
C SER A 87 -2.42 8.39 -37.31
N TYR A 88 -3.44 7.62 -37.67
CA TYR A 88 -4.85 7.93 -37.35
C TYR A 88 -5.14 7.85 -35.85
N ALA A 89 -4.73 6.76 -35.20
CA ALA A 89 -4.92 6.54 -33.77
C ALA A 89 -4.17 7.60 -32.95
N GLY A 90 -2.94 7.90 -33.33
CA GLY A 90 -2.09 8.89 -32.69
C GLY A 90 -2.65 10.31 -32.75
N ALA A 91 -3.12 10.74 -33.92
CA ALA A 91 -3.76 12.03 -34.10
C ALA A 91 -5.02 12.17 -33.23
N LEU A 92 -5.85 11.13 -33.18
CA LEU A 92 -7.04 11.11 -32.33
C LEU A 92 -6.67 11.13 -30.84
N ALA A 93 -5.69 10.32 -30.43
CA ALA A 93 -5.21 10.22 -29.06
C ALA A 93 -4.59 11.54 -28.56
N ALA A 94 -3.95 12.31 -29.45
CA ALA A 94 -3.35 13.61 -29.12
C ALA A 94 -4.38 14.67 -28.64
N LYS A 95 -5.68 14.49 -28.93
CA LYS A 95 -6.76 15.35 -28.41
C LYS A 95 -7.24 14.95 -27.01
N SER A 96 -6.87 13.76 -26.52
CA SER A 96 -7.28 13.24 -25.22
C SER A 96 -6.23 13.49 -24.14
N SER A 97 -6.68 13.68 -22.91
CA SER A 97 -5.82 13.77 -21.72
C SER A 97 -5.67 12.44 -20.98
N HIS A 98 -6.34 11.38 -21.42
CA HIS A 98 -6.36 10.10 -20.72
C HIS A 98 -4.98 9.41 -20.77
N PRO A 99 -4.50 8.78 -19.67
CA PRO A 99 -3.18 8.16 -19.63
C PRO A 99 -2.93 7.09 -20.71
N LEU A 100 -3.96 6.30 -21.06
CA LEU A 100 -3.85 5.29 -22.13
C LEU A 100 -3.62 5.92 -23.50
N ASP A 101 -4.28 7.05 -23.79
CA ASP A 101 -4.16 7.73 -25.07
C ASP A 101 -2.79 8.40 -25.18
N ARG A 102 -2.29 8.98 -24.08
CA ARG A 102 -0.91 9.49 -24.01
C ARG A 102 0.13 8.41 -24.28
N ALA A 103 -0.07 7.19 -23.81
CA ALA A 103 0.84 6.07 -24.05
C ALA A 103 0.97 5.72 -25.55
N ILE A 104 -0.07 5.98 -26.35
CA ILE A 104 -0.05 5.83 -27.81
C ILE A 104 0.73 6.97 -28.43
N VAL A 105 0.46 8.21 -27.99
CA VAL A 105 1.12 9.43 -28.49
C VAL A 105 2.63 9.38 -28.24
N GLU A 106 3.07 8.93 -27.06
CA GLU A 106 4.49 8.80 -26.71
C GLU A 106 5.25 7.79 -27.58
N LYS A 107 4.54 6.91 -28.29
CA LYS A 107 5.15 5.91 -29.16
C LYS A 107 5.30 6.38 -30.61
N LEU A 108 4.79 7.56 -30.94
CA LEU A 108 4.91 8.17 -32.27
C LEU A 108 6.21 8.97 -32.36
N ASP A 109 6.98 8.73 -33.44
CA ASP A 109 8.22 9.48 -33.70
C ASP A 109 7.95 10.90 -34.22
N ASP A 110 6.83 11.10 -34.93
CA ASP A 110 6.39 12.41 -35.43
C ASP A 110 4.86 12.53 -35.31
N LEU A 111 4.40 13.56 -34.61
CA LEU A 111 3.01 13.97 -34.64
C LEU A 111 2.83 14.84 -35.87
N SER A 112 2.54 14.19 -37.00
CA SER A 112 2.02 14.90 -38.15
C SER A 112 0.83 15.76 -37.70
N ASP A 113 0.76 17.02 -38.14
CA ASP A 113 -0.30 17.97 -37.77
C ASP A 113 -1.60 17.61 -38.51
N ILE A 114 -2.14 16.43 -38.20
CA ILE A 114 -3.33 15.87 -38.82
C ILE A 114 -4.54 16.50 -38.16
N SER A 115 -5.39 17.13 -38.98
CA SER A 115 -6.62 17.74 -38.49
C SER A 115 -7.55 16.67 -37.91
N VAL A 116 -8.01 16.93 -36.69
CA VAL A 116 -9.04 16.14 -36.01
C VAL A 116 -10.28 17.01 -35.83
N GLU A 117 -11.37 16.59 -36.43
CA GLU A 117 -12.69 17.22 -36.36
C GLU A 117 -13.66 16.34 -35.57
N GLN A 118 -14.74 16.92 -35.03
CA GLN A 118 -15.81 16.20 -34.32
C GLN A 118 -15.32 15.26 -33.20
N PHE A 119 -14.26 15.65 -32.49
CA PHE A 119 -13.73 14.86 -31.37
C PHE A 119 -14.78 14.71 -30.26
N SER A 120 -14.98 13.47 -29.81
CA SER A 120 -15.90 13.11 -28.73
C SER A 120 -15.27 12.06 -27.82
N VAL A 121 -15.54 12.18 -26.52
CA VAL A 121 -15.11 11.23 -25.49
C VAL A 121 -16.34 10.58 -24.86
N GLU A 122 -16.42 9.26 -24.92
CA GLU A 122 -17.42 8.48 -24.20
C GLU A 122 -16.76 7.85 -22.96
N ALA A 123 -17.09 8.39 -21.78
CA ALA A 123 -16.53 7.93 -20.52
C ALA A 123 -16.71 6.41 -20.31
N GLY A 124 -15.62 5.72 -19.97
CA GLY A 124 -15.62 4.27 -19.79
C GLY A 124 -15.72 3.44 -21.08
N LYS A 125 -15.70 4.08 -22.25
CA LYS A 125 -15.77 3.40 -23.55
C LYS A 125 -14.59 3.73 -24.46
N GLY A 126 -14.27 5.01 -24.68
CA GLY A 126 -13.18 5.45 -25.53
C GLY A 126 -13.41 6.81 -26.20
N ILE A 127 -12.72 7.04 -27.32
CA ILE A 127 -12.69 8.30 -28.07
C ILE A 127 -13.08 8.08 -29.54
N SER A 128 -13.66 9.10 -30.17
CA SER A 128 -14.02 9.08 -31.58
C SER A 128 -13.86 10.45 -32.23
N GLY A 129 -13.67 10.49 -33.55
CA GLY A 129 -13.55 11.72 -34.31
C GLY A 129 -13.34 11.48 -35.80
N ILE A 130 -13.20 12.56 -36.56
CA ILE A 130 -12.84 12.54 -37.97
C ILE A 130 -11.38 12.98 -38.10
N VAL A 131 -10.51 12.11 -38.60
CA VAL A 131 -9.07 12.33 -38.75
C VAL A 131 -8.73 12.31 -40.23
N ALA A 132 -8.22 13.41 -40.78
CA ALA A 132 -7.95 13.56 -42.22
C ALA A 132 -9.14 13.15 -43.14
N GLY A 133 -10.38 13.38 -42.68
CA GLY A 133 -11.60 13.03 -43.43
C GLY A 133 -12.12 11.60 -43.20
N HIS A 134 -11.42 10.76 -42.44
CA HIS A 134 -11.84 9.40 -42.10
C HIS A 134 -12.46 9.34 -40.71
N ARG A 135 -13.50 8.53 -40.54
CA ARG A 135 -14.13 8.33 -39.23
C ARG A 135 -13.30 7.32 -38.43
N VAL A 136 -12.71 7.79 -37.33
CA VAL A 136 -11.85 6.98 -36.45
C VAL A 136 -12.49 6.82 -35.08
N ILE A 137 -12.56 5.58 -34.60
CA ILE A 137 -13.04 5.25 -33.25
C ILE A 137 -11.96 4.42 -32.56
N MET A 138 -11.65 4.76 -31.31
CA MET A 138 -10.70 4.04 -30.48
C MET A 138 -11.28 3.77 -29.11
N GLY A 139 -11.37 2.50 -28.70
CA GLY A 139 -11.96 2.18 -27.40
C GLY A 139 -12.07 0.70 -27.10
N ASN A 140 -12.85 0.37 -26.07
CA ASN A 140 -13.14 -1.00 -25.70
C ASN A 140 -14.26 -1.61 -26.56
N ARG A 141 -14.58 -2.89 -26.32
CA ARG A 141 -15.66 -3.63 -27.01
C ARG A 141 -17.05 -3.00 -26.90
N LYS A 142 -17.30 -2.18 -25.88
CA LYS A 142 -18.60 -1.49 -25.69
C LYS A 142 -18.76 -0.30 -26.64
N LEU A 143 -17.67 0.23 -27.19
CA LEU A 143 -17.69 1.36 -28.15
C LEU A 143 -17.75 0.88 -29.61
N VAL A 144 -17.04 -0.22 -29.91
CA VAL A 144 -16.91 -0.74 -31.28
C VAL A 144 -17.93 -1.86 -31.48
N GLU A 145 -19.08 -1.54 -32.08
CA GLU A 145 -20.21 -2.47 -32.26
C GLU A 145 -19.92 -3.59 -33.29
N ASN A 146 -19.04 -3.36 -34.27
CA ASN A 146 -18.76 -4.28 -35.38
C ASN A 146 -17.49 -5.14 -35.20
N HIS A 147 -17.36 -5.84 -34.08
CA HIS A 147 -16.21 -6.74 -33.85
C HIS A 147 -16.40 -8.13 -34.46
N ARG A 148 -15.53 -8.48 -35.42
CA ARG A 148 -15.43 -9.83 -36.03
C ARG A 148 -14.56 -10.76 -35.16
N ASP A 149 -14.69 -12.06 -35.36
CA ASP A 149 -14.02 -13.12 -34.57
C ASP A 149 -12.49 -12.96 -34.44
N GLU A 150 -11.81 -12.49 -35.49
CA GLU A 150 -10.34 -12.37 -35.50
C GLU A 150 -9.82 -11.29 -34.52
N SER A 151 -10.51 -10.15 -34.43
CA SER A 151 -10.21 -9.09 -33.45
C SER A 151 -10.52 -9.55 -32.02
N VAL A 152 -11.58 -10.35 -31.84
CA VAL A 152 -11.99 -10.88 -30.53
C VAL A 152 -10.92 -11.81 -29.95
N ASN A 153 -10.38 -12.72 -30.77
CA ASN A 153 -9.30 -13.62 -30.37
C ASN A 153 -8.06 -12.84 -29.92
N LYS A 154 -7.68 -11.79 -30.67
CA LYS A 154 -6.49 -11.00 -30.34
C LYS A 154 -6.64 -10.18 -29.07
N ILE A 155 -7.83 -9.61 -28.83
CA ILE A 155 -8.14 -8.94 -27.57
C ILE A 155 -8.03 -9.92 -26.39
N ASP A 156 -8.53 -11.14 -26.56
CA ASP A 156 -8.49 -12.16 -25.52
C ASP A 156 -7.05 -12.60 -25.22
N GLU A 157 -6.20 -12.76 -26.23
CA GLU A 157 -4.77 -13.03 -26.07
C GLU A 157 -4.05 -11.92 -25.30
N LEU A 158 -4.26 -10.66 -25.69
CA LEU A 158 -3.65 -9.51 -25.03
C LEU A 158 -4.13 -9.40 -23.57
N SER A 159 -5.44 -9.54 -23.34
CA SER A 159 -6.02 -9.48 -22.01
C SER A 159 -5.50 -10.62 -21.11
N ALA A 160 -5.38 -11.82 -21.65
CA ALA A 160 -4.80 -12.97 -20.94
C ALA A 160 -3.32 -12.77 -20.60
N SER A 161 -2.61 -11.91 -21.34
CA SER A 161 -1.25 -11.50 -21.03
C SER A 161 -1.15 -10.32 -20.05
N GLY A 162 -2.29 -9.82 -19.53
CA GLY A 162 -2.34 -8.71 -18.58
C GLY A 162 -2.24 -7.33 -19.24
N LYS A 163 -2.65 -7.21 -20.52
CA LYS A 163 -2.60 -5.97 -21.28
C LYS A 163 -4.02 -5.47 -21.55
N THR A 164 -4.24 -4.17 -21.39
CA THR A 164 -5.47 -3.51 -21.79
C THR A 164 -5.51 -3.40 -23.31
N ALA A 165 -6.47 -4.07 -23.92
CA ALA A 165 -6.66 -4.06 -25.37
C ALA A 165 -7.64 -2.96 -25.79
N LEU A 166 -7.22 -2.08 -26.70
CA LEU A 166 -8.05 -1.10 -27.37
C LEU A 166 -8.26 -1.50 -28.83
N LEU A 167 -9.48 -1.36 -29.32
CA LEU A 167 -9.83 -1.50 -30.72
C LEU A 167 -9.67 -0.16 -31.41
N VAL A 168 -9.16 -0.19 -32.64
CA VAL A 168 -9.17 0.94 -33.57
C VAL A 168 -10.06 0.57 -34.73
N GLU A 169 -11.04 1.41 -35.03
CA GLU A 169 -11.92 1.32 -36.18
C GLU A 169 -11.71 2.54 -37.07
N ILE A 170 -11.54 2.31 -38.38
CA ILE A 170 -11.44 3.34 -39.41
C ILE A 170 -12.52 3.06 -40.45
N ASP A 171 -13.40 4.03 -40.68
CA ASP A 171 -14.51 3.97 -41.63
C ASP A 171 -15.38 2.70 -41.51
N GLY A 172 -15.68 2.29 -40.27
CA GLY A 172 -16.51 1.11 -40.00
C GLY A 172 -15.79 -0.23 -40.10
N THR A 173 -14.47 -0.24 -40.34
CA THR A 173 -13.64 -1.45 -40.37
C THR A 173 -12.65 -1.43 -39.21
N ILE A 174 -12.56 -2.52 -38.46
CA ILE A 174 -11.54 -2.65 -37.40
C ILE A 174 -10.16 -2.71 -38.05
N SER A 175 -9.36 -1.68 -37.85
CA SER A 175 -8.04 -1.53 -38.45
C SER A 175 -6.94 -2.13 -37.58
N ALA A 176 -7.09 -2.13 -36.25
CA ALA A 176 -6.09 -2.71 -35.36
C ALA A 176 -6.60 -3.04 -33.95
N VAL A 177 -5.80 -3.83 -33.24
CA VAL A 177 -5.86 -3.98 -31.79
C VAL A 177 -4.56 -3.44 -31.17
N LEU A 178 -4.69 -2.49 -30.25
CA LEU A 178 -3.58 -1.92 -29.51
C LEU A 178 -3.51 -2.57 -28.12
N GLY A 179 -2.33 -3.06 -27.74
CA GLY A 179 -2.05 -3.58 -26.41
C GLY A 179 -1.30 -2.54 -25.58
N ILE A 180 -1.92 -2.08 -24.50
CA ILE A 180 -1.31 -1.16 -23.55
C ILE A 180 -1.10 -1.90 -22.24
N ALA A 181 0.14 -1.88 -21.74
CA ALA A 181 0.49 -2.51 -20.49
C ALA A 181 1.03 -1.48 -19.51
N ASP A 182 0.66 -1.63 -18.24
CA ASP A 182 1.39 -0.99 -17.15
C ASP A 182 2.35 -2.01 -16.56
N THR A 183 3.63 -1.68 -16.55
CA THR A 183 4.68 -2.63 -16.18
C THR A 183 4.67 -2.82 -14.66
N VAL A 184 4.60 -4.08 -14.23
CA VAL A 184 4.74 -4.46 -12.81
C VAL A 184 6.13 -4.08 -12.30
N LYS A 185 6.22 -3.44 -11.13
CA LYS A 185 7.51 -3.10 -10.51
C LYS A 185 8.29 -4.37 -10.18
N GLU A 186 9.61 -4.32 -10.32
CA GLU A 186 10.50 -5.46 -10.04
C GLU A 186 10.34 -5.98 -8.60
N SER A 187 10.11 -5.08 -7.65
CA SER A 187 9.96 -5.43 -6.24
C SER A 187 8.58 -5.97 -5.85
N SER A 188 7.57 -5.87 -6.72
CA SER A 188 6.18 -6.20 -6.40
C SER A 188 6.00 -7.67 -6.02
N GLN A 189 6.56 -8.59 -6.79
CA GLN A 189 6.43 -10.02 -6.50
C GLN A 189 7.09 -10.39 -5.16
N ALA A 190 8.32 -9.92 -4.92
CA ALA A 190 9.03 -10.16 -3.66
C ALA A 190 8.32 -9.54 -2.45
N ALA A 191 7.68 -8.37 -2.62
CA ALA A 191 6.91 -7.74 -1.57
C ALA A 191 5.66 -8.56 -1.21
N ILE A 192 4.92 -9.04 -2.22
CA ILE A 192 3.73 -9.86 -2.03
C ILE A 192 4.06 -11.19 -1.37
N GLU A 193 5.14 -11.86 -1.80
CA GLU A 193 5.66 -13.06 -1.14
C GLU A 193 6.03 -12.76 0.32
N GLY A 194 6.74 -11.66 0.56
CA GLY A 194 7.10 -11.21 1.90
C GLY A 194 5.89 -10.96 2.82
N LEU A 195 4.79 -10.42 2.29
CA LEU A 195 3.53 -10.26 3.04
C LEU A 195 2.90 -11.62 3.37
N LYS A 196 2.83 -12.53 2.40
CA LYS A 196 2.27 -13.88 2.60
C LYS A 196 3.06 -14.73 3.58
N ASP A 197 4.38 -14.67 3.54
CA ASP A 197 5.27 -15.35 4.51
C ASP A 197 5.01 -14.91 5.96
N ARG A 198 4.39 -13.73 6.13
CA ARG A 198 3.99 -13.17 7.42
C ARG A 198 2.55 -13.52 7.82
N GLY A 199 1.86 -14.33 7.03
CA GLY A 199 0.46 -14.70 7.23
C GLY A 199 -0.53 -13.58 6.89
N ILE A 200 -0.14 -12.62 6.06
CA ILE A 200 -1.01 -11.51 5.64
C ILE A 200 -1.66 -11.90 4.31
N GLU A 201 -2.99 -11.81 4.25
CA GLU A 201 -3.75 -11.97 2.99
C GLU A 201 -3.49 -10.76 2.09
N VAL A 202 -3.28 -10.98 0.80
CA VAL A 202 -3.08 -9.90 -0.18
C VAL A 202 -4.24 -9.91 -1.16
N VAL A 203 -4.87 -8.76 -1.33
CA VAL A 203 -5.97 -8.52 -2.26
C VAL A 203 -5.53 -7.47 -3.28
N LEU A 204 -5.77 -7.72 -4.57
CA LEU A 204 -5.52 -6.73 -5.63
C LEU A 204 -6.84 -6.04 -6.03
N LEU A 205 -6.85 -4.72 -6.04
CA LEU A 205 -7.93 -3.90 -6.60
C LEU A 205 -7.51 -3.28 -7.92
N THR A 206 -8.39 -3.32 -8.91
CA THR A 206 -8.15 -2.64 -10.18
C THR A 206 -9.43 -2.28 -10.90
N GLY A 207 -9.41 -1.16 -11.63
CA GLY A 207 -10.45 -0.80 -12.59
C GLY A 207 -10.33 -1.52 -13.94
N ASP A 208 -9.27 -2.30 -14.15
CA ASP A 208 -9.12 -3.11 -15.37
C ASP A 208 -10.17 -4.22 -15.43
N ASN A 209 -10.39 -4.77 -16.62
CA ASN A 209 -11.27 -5.92 -16.80
C ASN A 209 -10.78 -7.18 -16.06
N GLU A 210 -11.70 -8.10 -15.81
CA GLU A 210 -11.43 -9.34 -15.07
C GLU A 210 -10.27 -10.17 -15.64
N LYS A 211 -10.15 -10.26 -16.98
CA LYS A 211 -9.10 -11.07 -17.62
C LYS A 211 -7.71 -10.50 -17.36
N VAL A 212 -7.56 -9.18 -17.50
CA VAL A 212 -6.30 -8.47 -17.24
C VAL A 212 -5.95 -8.55 -15.76
N ALA A 213 -6.91 -8.28 -14.89
CA ALA A 213 -6.74 -8.34 -13.46
C ALA A 213 -6.31 -9.75 -12.99
N ALA A 214 -6.96 -10.80 -13.50
CA ALA A 214 -6.63 -12.19 -13.19
C ALA A 214 -5.23 -12.57 -13.70
N ALA A 215 -4.83 -12.10 -14.89
CA ALA A 215 -3.49 -12.35 -15.43
C ALA A 215 -2.40 -11.71 -14.55
N VAL A 216 -2.59 -10.46 -14.14
CA VAL A 216 -1.68 -9.75 -13.21
C VAL A 216 -1.65 -10.45 -11.85
N GLY A 217 -2.81 -10.79 -11.30
CA GLY A 217 -2.94 -11.53 -10.04
C GLY A 217 -2.18 -12.86 -10.08
N LYS A 218 -2.36 -13.65 -11.14
CA LYS A 218 -1.65 -14.91 -11.35
C LYS A 218 -0.13 -14.72 -11.44
N LYS A 219 0.33 -13.70 -12.19
CA LYS A 219 1.76 -13.38 -12.32
C LYS A 219 2.40 -13.04 -10.97
N LEU A 220 1.65 -12.39 -10.08
CA LEU A 220 2.09 -11.99 -8.74
C LEU A 220 1.73 -13.01 -7.65
N GLY A 221 1.09 -14.12 -8.03
CA GLY A 221 0.57 -15.15 -7.13
C GLY A 221 -0.58 -14.68 -6.23
N ILE A 222 -1.20 -13.53 -6.46
CA ILE A 222 -2.33 -13.02 -5.66
C ILE A 222 -3.58 -13.87 -5.96
N SER A 223 -4.18 -14.46 -4.93
CA SER A 223 -5.35 -15.33 -5.06
C SER A 223 -6.66 -14.57 -5.17
N ARG A 224 -6.77 -13.42 -4.50
CA ARG A 224 -7.98 -12.61 -4.47
C ARG A 224 -7.77 -11.31 -5.25
N VAL A 225 -8.48 -11.20 -6.36
CA VAL A 225 -8.44 -10.03 -7.24
C VAL A 225 -9.86 -9.52 -7.43
N VAL A 226 -10.05 -8.22 -7.26
CA VAL A 226 -11.31 -7.54 -7.55
C VAL A 226 -11.06 -6.59 -8.72
N ALA A 227 -11.75 -6.84 -9.82
CA ALA A 227 -11.60 -6.15 -11.09
C ALA A 227 -12.79 -5.24 -11.36
N GLU A 228 -12.68 -4.38 -12.37
CA GLU A 228 -13.73 -3.45 -12.82
C GLU A 228 -14.25 -2.53 -11.70
N VAL A 229 -13.38 -2.19 -10.75
CA VAL A 229 -13.70 -1.40 -9.56
C VAL A 229 -13.63 0.10 -9.87
N LEU A 230 -14.73 0.83 -9.64
CA LEU A 230 -14.74 2.29 -9.66
C LEU A 230 -14.14 2.86 -8.37
N PRO A 231 -13.73 4.14 -8.33
CA PRO A 231 -13.21 4.75 -7.10
C PRO A 231 -14.15 4.61 -5.88
N GLU A 232 -15.48 4.72 -6.06
CA GLU A 232 -16.44 4.52 -4.97
C GLU A 232 -16.46 3.06 -4.47
N ASP A 233 -16.37 2.10 -5.39
CA ASP A 233 -16.41 0.67 -5.09
C ASP A 233 -15.20 0.21 -4.27
N LYS A 234 -14.05 0.89 -4.38
CA LYS A 234 -12.86 0.59 -3.56
C LYS A 234 -13.17 0.69 -2.07
N ILE A 235 -13.98 1.68 -1.68
CA ILE A 235 -14.40 1.90 -0.29
C ILE A 235 -15.27 0.72 0.19
N GLU A 236 -16.19 0.26 -0.66
CA GLU A 236 -17.08 -0.86 -0.34
C GLU A 236 -16.30 -2.15 -0.12
N VAL A 237 -15.29 -2.44 -0.96
CA VAL A 237 -14.44 -3.63 -0.77
C VAL A 237 -13.68 -3.56 0.56
N VAL A 238 -13.12 -2.39 0.91
CA VAL A 238 -12.45 -2.21 2.20
C VAL A 238 -13.43 -2.43 3.36
N ARG A 239 -14.65 -1.86 3.28
CA ARG A 239 -15.70 -2.07 4.31
C ARG A 239 -16.12 -3.53 4.43
N GLU A 240 -16.27 -4.23 3.31
CA GLU A 240 -16.63 -5.64 3.30
C GLU A 240 -15.59 -6.48 4.04
N LEU A 241 -14.30 -6.26 3.76
CA LEU A 241 -13.20 -6.95 4.45
C LEU A 241 -13.19 -6.64 5.95
N ARG A 242 -13.32 -5.36 6.33
CA ARG A 242 -13.40 -4.94 7.73
C ARG A 242 -14.60 -5.55 8.46
N SER A 243 -15.75 -5.66 7.79
CA SER A 243 -16.96 -6.28 8.35
C SER A 243 -16.79 -7.78 8.67
N ARG A 244 -15.83 -8.44 8.02
CA ARG A 244 -15.43 -9.84 8.32
C ARG A 244 -14.51 -9.96 9.53
N GLY A 245 -14.18 -8.85 10.18
CA GLY A 245 -13.26 -8.79 11.32
C GLY A 245 -11.78 -8.76 10.92
N GLU A 246 -11.48 -8.55 9.64
CA GLU A 246 -10.12 -8.35 9.16
C GLU A 246 -9.62 -6.95 9.54
N ILE A 247 -8.33 -6.83 9.87
CA ILE A 247 -7.67 -5.52 10.02
C ILE A 247 -7.00 -5.20 8.70
N VAL A 248 -7.54 -4.19 8.01
CA VAL A 248 -7.26 -3.93 6.61
C VAL A 248 -6.28 -2.77 6.47
N ALA A 249 -5.18 -2.99 5.77
CA ALA A 249 -4.34 -1.93 5.25
C ALA A 249 -4.60 -1.73 3.77
N MET A 250 -4.91 -0.51 3.35
CA MET A 250 -5.02 -0.12 1.94
C MET A 250 -3.69 0.50 1.51
N VAL A 251 -3.16 0.09 0.36
CA VAL A 251 -1.94 0.65 -0.23
C VAL A 251 -2.28 1.24 -1.59
N GLY A 252 -1.98 2.51 -1.78
CA GLY A 252 -2.28 3.26 -2.99
C GLY A 252 -1.30 4.40 -3.24
N ASP A 253 -1.41 5.06 -4.39
CA ASP A 253 -0.61 6.25 -4.73
C ASP A 253 -1.12 7.53 -4.03
N GLY A 254 -2.30 7.45 -3.41
CA GLY A 254 -2.94 8.53 -2.68
C GLY A 254 -3.51 9.66 -3.55
N ILE A 255 -3.51 9.51 -4.88
CA ILE A 255 -4.13 10.46 -5.82
C ILE A 255 -5.57 10.06 -6.10
N ASN A 256 -5.79 8.81 -6.51
CA ASN A 256 -7.12 8.28 -6.83
C ASN A 256 -7.71 7.44 -5.68
N ASP A 257 -6.87 7.04 -4.74
CA ASP A 257 -7.22 6.08 -3.69
C ASP A 257 -7.44 6.72 -2.32
N SER A 258 -7.33 8.04 -2.21
CA SER A 258 -7.43 8.79 -0.94
C SER A 258 -8.68 8.41 -0.13
N PRO A 259 -9.88 8.25 -0.72
CA PRO A 259 -11.06 7.81 0.02
C PRO A 259 -10.96 6.38 0.58
N ALA A 260 -10.38 5.45 -0.19
CA ALA A 260 -10.19 4.07 0.25
C ALA A 260 -9.08 3.94 1.30
N LEU A 261 -8.02 4.76 1.19
CA LEU A 261 -6.96 4.87 2.20
C LEU A 261 -7.52 5.33 3.55
N ALA A 262 -8.40 6.33 3.54
CA ALA A 262 -9.03 6.85 4.76
C ALA A 262 -10.06 5.89 5.39
N GLU A 263 -10.66 4.99 4.61
CA GLU A 263 -11.62 3.99 5.11
C GLU A 263 -10.93 2.77 5.75
N ALA A 264 -9.68 2.49 5.38
CA ALA A 264 -8.92 1.36 5.92
C ALA A 264 -8.56 1.56 7.40
N ASP A 265 -8.21 0.47 8.10
CA ASP A 265 -7.67 0.59 9.46
C ASP A 265 -6.25 1.16 9.48
N VAL A 266 -5.53 1.00 8.35
CA VAL A 266 -4.24 1.65 8.09
C VAL A 266 -4.16 2.05 6.61
N GLY A 267 -4.20 3.35 6.30
CA GLY A 267 -3.93 3.86 4.96
C GLY A 267 -2.42 4.01 4.70
N ILE A 268 -1.90 3.39 3.65
CA ILE A 268 -0.49 3.47 3.25
C ILE A 268 -0.36 4.12 1.87
N ALA A 269 0.23 5.31 1.80
CA ALA A 269 0.53 5.96 0.53
C ALA A 269 1.95 5.60 0.04
N ILE A 270 2.12 5.27 -1.24
CA ILE A 270 3.43 4.94 -1.85
C ILE A 270 3.87 5.98 -2.88
N GLY A 271 5.16 6.34 -2.86
CA GLY A 271 5.81 7.12 -3.93
C GLY A 271 5.31 8.56 -4.11
N SER A 272 4.27 8.96 -3.38
CA SER A 272 3.56 10.21 -3.53
C SER A 272 3.75 11.06 -2.28
N GLY A 273 4.68 12.01 -2.38
CA GLY A 273 4.81 13.11 -1.41
C GLY A 273 3.82 14.23 -1.68
N THR A 274 2.73 13.96 -2.40
CA THR A 274 1.67 14.95 -2.65
C THR A 274 0.92 15.23 -1.36
N ASP A 275 0.51 16.49 -1.16
CA ASP A 275 -0.17 16.89 0.08
C ASP A 275 -1.44 16.06 0.34
N ILE A 276 -2.16 15.67 -0.73
CA ILE A 276 -3.36 14.85 -0.65
C ILE A 276 -3.05 13.44 -0.13
N ALA A 277 -1.98 12.80 -0.64
CA ALA A 277 -1.58 11.48 -0.19
C ALA A 277 -1.10 11.49 1.27
N VAL A 278 -0.39 12.54 1.68
CA VAL A 278 0.06 12.73 3.08
C VAL A 278 -1.12 12.97 4.02
N GLU A 279 -2.14 13.72 3.59
CA GLU A 279 -3.30 14.04 4.43
C GLU A 279 -4.26 12.86 4.60
N SER A 280 -4.38 12.00 3.58
CA SER A 280 -5.30 10.87 3.54
C SER A 280 -4.72 9.54 4.05
N SER A 281 -3.44 9.48 4.40
CA SER A 281 -2.77 8.26 4.85
C SER A 281 -2.24 8.32 6.28
N ASP A 282 -2.14 7.14 6.88
CA ASP A 282 -1.55 6.87 8.19
C ASP A 282 -0.04 6.67 8.11
N VAL A 283 0.41 6.07 7.01
CA VAL A 283 1.80 5.79 6.70
C VAL A 283 2.12 6.29 5.30
N VAL A 284 3.17 7.10 5.17
CA VAL A 284 3.67 7.58 3.89
C VAL A 284 5.01 6.92 3.59
N LEU A 285 5.11 6.25 2.45
CA LEU A 285 6.34 5.69 1.92
C LEU A 285 6.94 6.67 0.92
N MET A 286 8.09 7.24 1.28
CA MET A 286 8.78 8.26 0.48
C MET A 286 9.38 7.68 -0.81
N ARG A 287 9.63 6.37 -0.83
CA ARG A 287 10.17 5.67 -1.99
C ARG A 287 9.05 4.97 -2.72
N ASP A 288 9.22 4.88 -4.03
CA ASP A 288 8.33 4.14 -4.89
C ASP A 288 8.69 2.64 -4.93
N ASP A 289 8.73 1.99 -3.76
CA ASP A 289 9.11 0.57 -3.61
C ASP A 289 8.13 -0.18 -2.71
N LEU A 290 7.43 -1.18 -3.28
CA LEU A 290 6.43 -1.97 -2.56
C LEU A 290 7.05 -2.78 -1.40
N MET A 291 8.36 -3.05 -1.43
CA MET A 291 9.05 -3.69 -0.30
C MET A 291 9.00 -2.85 0.97
N ASP A 292 8.81 -1.52 0.87
CA ASP A 292 8.70 -0.67 2.05
C ASP A 292 7.40 -0.94 2.82
N VAL A 293 6.35 -1.47 2.19
CA VAL A 293 5.17 -2.00 2.91
C VAL A 293 5.58 -3.16 3.82
N VAL A 294 6.38 -4.11 3.32
CA VAL A 294 6.89 -5.24 4.12
C VAL A 294 7.78 -4.76 5.27
N LYS A 295 8.64 -3.77 5.02
CA LYS A 295 9.49 -3.16 6.05
C LYS A 295 8.66 -2.45 7.11
N THR A 296 7.58 -1.78 6.73
CA THR A 296 6.63 -1.11 7.62
C THR A 296 5.99 -2.13 8.58
N MET A 297 5.49 -3.25 8.05
CA MET A 297 4.92 -4.35 8.84
C MET A 297 5.94 -4.97 9.80
N LYS A 298 7.21 -5.08 9.38
CA LYS A 298 8.31 -5.61 10.19
C LYS A 298 8.72 -4.66 11.31
N LEU A 299 8.81 -3.36 11.00
CA LEU A 299 9.17 -2.31 11.95
C LEU A 299 8.09 -2.17 13.02
N SER A 300 6.83 -2.04 12.63
CA SER A 300 5.70 -1.98 13.56
C SER A 300 5.71 -3.20 14.51
N ARG A 301 5.90 -4.41 13.97
CA ARG A 301 5.99 -5.62 14.80
C ARG A 301 7.13 -5.62 15.81
N ALA A 302 8.31 -5.19 15.38
CA ALA A 302 9.47 -5.08 16.25
C ALA A 302 9.25 -4.03 17.36
N THR A 303 8.64 -2.89 17.02
CA THR A 303 8.32 -1.83 17.98
C THR A 303 7.29 -2.30 19.00
N MET A 304 6.20 -2.95 18.59
CA MET A 304 5.21 -3.49 19.53
C MET A 304 5.80 -4.56 20.45
N ARG A 305 6.71 -5.41 19.94
CA ARG A 305 7.45 -6.36 20.77
C ARG A 305 8.34 -5.63 21.79
N ASN A 306 8.99 -4.56 21.38
CA ASN A 306 9.80 -3.74 22.28
C ASN A 306 8.97 -3.07 23.38
N ILE A 307 7.80 -2.53 23.04
CA ILE A 307 6.85 -1.97 24.02
C ILE A 307 6.47 -3.03 25.06
N LYS A 308 6.07 -4.24 24.63
CA LYS A 308 5.75 -5.34 25.55
C LYS A 308 6.92 -5.71 26.46
N GLN A 309 8.14 -5.72 25.94
CA GLN A 309 9.35 -5.94 26.75
C GLN A 309 9.60 -4.81 27.75
N ASN A 310 9.41 -3.55 27.34
CA ASN A 310 9.61 -2.39 28.21
C ASN A 310 8.58 -2.38 29.34
N LEU A 311 7.32 -2.72 29.05
CA LEU A 311 6.28 -2.87 30.07
C LEU A 311 6.64 -4.02 31.03
N PHE A 312 7.12 -5.16 30.51
CA PHE A 312 7.61 -6.24 31.36
C PHE A 312 8.71 -5.77 32.31
N TRP A 313 9.75 -5.08 31.81
CA TRP A 313 10.80 -4.55 32.66
C TRP A 313 10.28 -3.50 33.65
N ALA A 314 9.38 -2.63 33.21
CA ALA A 314 8.79 -1.59 34.05
C ALA A 314 8.07 -2.20 35.27
N PHE A 315 7.40 -3.34 35.13
CA PHE A 315 6.70 -4.02 36.23
C PHE A 315 7.52 -5.08 36.96
N PHE A 316 8.57 -5.63 36.34
CA PHE A 316 9.36 -6.73 36.89
C PHE A 316 10.02 -6.33 38.24
N TYR A 317 10.66 -5.17 38.29
CA TYR A 317 11.32 -4.68 39.50
C TYR A 317 10.30 -4.38 40.63
N ASN A 318 9.17 -3.78 40.29
CA ASN A 318 8.10 -3.49 41.25
C ASN A 318 7.48 -4.79 41.79
N SER A 319 7.20 -5.77 40.92
CA SER A 319 6.61 -7.06 41.31
C SER A 319 7.52 -7.86 42.24
N LEU A 320 8.85 -7.79 42.03
CA LEU A 320 9.82 -8.41 42.92
C LEU A 320 9.99 -7.62 44.23
N GLY A 321 9.90 -6.29 44.17
CA GLY A 321 10.09 -5.40 45.30
C GLY A 321 8.91 -5.34 46.29
N ILE A 322 7.68 -5.52 45.82
CA ILE A 322 6.47 -5.46 46.67
C ILE A 322 6.47 -6.54 47.78
N PRO A 323 6.70 -7.84 47.51
CA PRO A 323 6.76 -8.86 48.56
C PRO A 323 7.86 -8.59 49.59
N VAL A 324 8.99 -8.05 49.15
CA VAL A 324 10.13 -7.69 50.02
C VAL A 324 9.76 -6.49 50.90
N ALA A 325 9.12 -5.46 50.34
CA ALA A 325 8.65 -4.30 51.10
C ALA A 325 7.51 -4.65 52.07
N ALA A 326 6.63 -5.58 51.69
CA ALA A 326 5.53 -6.05 52.51
C ALA A 326 5.96 -6.93 53.69
N GLY A 327 7.25 -7.28 53.77
CA GLY A 327 7.81 -8.02 54.89
C GLY A 327 7.63 -9.53 54.82
N VAL A 328 7.36 -10.10 53.63
CA VAL A 328 7.26 -11.57 53.46
C VAL A 328 8.52 -12.29 53.94
N PHE A 329 9.69 -11.70 53.71
CA PHE A 329 10.99 -12.24 54.13
C PHE A 329 11.47 -11.72 55.50
N TYR A 330 10.64 -10.93 56.20
CA TYR A 330 11.03 -10.34 57.48
C TYR A 330 11.11 -11.37 58.60
N LEU A 331 10.16 -12.31 58.65
CA LEU A 331 10.11 -13.36 59.68
C LEU A 331 11.25 -14.39 59.55
N SER A 332 11.69 -14.71 58.33
CA SER A 332 12.72 -15.72 58.07
C SER A 332 14.15 -15.15 58.06
N LEU A 333 14.34 -13.95 57.52
CA LEU A 333 15.67 -13.39 57.24
C LEU A 333 15.90 -12.02 57.91
N GLY A 334 14.90 -11.44 58.57
CA GLY A 334 14.99 -10.09 59.13
C GLY A 334 15.09 -8.97 58.08
N PHE A 335 14.94 -9.29 56.79
CA PHE A 335 15.13 -8.32 55.72
C PHE A 335 14.04 -7.25 55.73
N ARG A 336 14.47 -6.00 55.57
CA ARG A 336 13.61 -4.83 55.38
C ARG A 336 14.05 -4.12 54.11
N LEU A 337 13.11 -3.77 53.24
CA LEU A 337 13.44 -2.97 52.06
C LEU A 337 13.77 -1.53 52.50
N ASN A 338 15.03 -1.14 52.38
CA ASN A 338 15.41 0.26 52.58
C ASN A 338 14.86 1.09 51.40
N PRO A 339 14.12 2.19 51.65
CA PRO A 339 13.64 3.08 50.60
C PRO A 339 14.72 3.55 49.61
N MET A 340 15.99 3.65 50.03
CA MET A 340 17.10 3.96 49.11
C MET A 340 17.35 2.84 48.08
N ILE A 341 17.26 1.58 48.49
CA ILE A 341 17.41 0.42 47.59
C ILE A 341 16.21 0.35 46.64
N ALA A 342 15.02 0.66 47.14
CA ALA A 342 13.81 0.80 46.32
C ALA A 342 14.01 1.86 45.22
N GLY A 343 14.52 3.03 45.60
CA GLY A 343 14.87 4.11 44.67
C GLY A 343 15.90 3.69 43.61
N ALA A 344 16.97 2.99 44.02
CA ALA A 344 17.97 2.47 43.08
C ALA A 344 17.37 1.46 42.09
N ALA A 345 16.54 0.52 42.56
CA ALA A 345 15.86 -0.44 41.69
C ALA A 345 14.94 0.25 40.66
N MET A 346 14.24 1.31 41.07
CA MET A 346 13.43 2.12 40.16
C MET A 346 14.28 2.82 39.09
N ALA A 347 15.47 3.32 39.44
CA ALA A 347 16.40 3.90 38.46
C ALA A 347 16.91 2.86 37.45
N PHE A 348 17.26 1.65 37.91
CA PHE A 348 17.67 0.56 37.02
C PHE A 348 16.56 0.09 36.07
N SER A 349 15.29 0.14 36.50
CA SER A 349 14.13 -0.12 35.64
C SER A 349 14.11 0.84 34.44
N SER A 350 14.27 2.15 34.69
CA SER A 350 14.33 3.17 33.63
C SER A 350 15.50 2.95 32.67
N VAL A 351 16.69 2.64 33.17
CA VAL A 351 17.86 2.34 32.33
C VAL A 351 17.60 1.11 31.44
N SER A 352 17.00 0.06 32.00
CA SER A 352 16.67 -1.16 31.26
C SER A 352 15.69 -0.91 30.12
N VAL A 353 14.65 -0.10 30.38
CA VAL A 353 13.68 0.32 29.36
C VAL A 353 14.35 1.14 28.25
N VAL A 354 15.17 2.13 28.60
CA VAL A 354 15.86 2.98 27.60
C VAL A 354 16.81 2.16 26.74
N LEU A 355 17.66 1.33 27.37
CA LEU A 355 18.60 0.48 26.64
C LEU A 355 17.88 -0.53 25.73
N ASN A 356 16.75 -1.08 26.19
CA ASN A 356 15.96 -1.98 25.38
C ASN A 356 15.31 -1.27 24.18
N ALA A 357 14.75 -0.07 24.37
CA ALA A 357 14.22 0.75 23.27
C ALA A 357 15.28 1.06 22.21
N LEU A 358 16.50 1.41 22.62
CA LEU A 358 17.61 1.71 21.71
C LEU A 358 18.04 0.52 20.83
N ARG A 359 17.67 -0.71 21.18
CA ARG A 359 17.91 -1.88 20.31
C ARG A 359 17.17 -1.79 18.98
N LEU A 360 16.03 -1.10 18.93
CA LEU A 360 15.28 -0.87 17.69
C LEU A 360 16.11 -0.11 16.65
N ARG A 361 17.05 0.75 17.07
CA ARG A 361 17.94 1.48 16.14
C ARG A 361 18.84 0.54 15.32
N LYS A 362 19.19 -0.61 15.90
CA LYS A 362 20.02 -1.65 15.26
C LYS A 362 19.20 -2.63 14.42
N LEU A 363 17.88 -2.51 14.38
CA LEU A 363 17.02 -3.34 13.55
C LEU A 363 17.38 -3.12 12.07
N ARG A 364 17.69 -4.21 11.37
CA ARG A 364 17.81 -4.21 9.91
C ARG A 364 16.43 -4.45 9.34
N ILE A 365 15.85 -3.44 8.69
CA ILE A 365 14.56 -3.56 8.02
C ILE A 365 14.74 -3.73 6.52
#